data_AF-A0A7C7A5E4-F1
#
_entry.id   AF-A0A7C7A5E4-F1
#
_cell.length_a   1.000
_cell.length_b   1.000
_cell.length_c   1.000
_cell.angle_alpha   90.00
_cell.angle_beta   90.00
_cell.angle_gamma   90.00
#
_symmetry.space_group_name_H-M   'P 1'
#
loop_
_entity.id
_entity.type
_entity.pdbx_description
1 polymer ?
#
loop_
_entity_poly.entity_id
_entity_poly.type
_entity_poly.pdbx_seq_one_letter_code
_entity_poly.pdbx_strand_id
1 'polypeptide(L)'
;RGDADVLLVHSRKAEDEFVEQGYGVNRRDVMYNFFFLVGPKDDPAKVAETKDAVAAMNAIAESKSTFISRGDESGTHKKEKDLWKLANIEPQGKEWYKEVGQGMGATLTMANEEGAYTLVDSGTWYAYQDKVNMKIVLEGDPALFNPYGVIAVNPEKHPNVAYNAAMAFIEFITSEEGQKIIGEYKKNGYQLFVPDAK
;
A
#
# COMPACT_ATOMS: atom_id res chain seq x y z
N ARG A 1 -19.24 0.61 -14.46
CA ARG A 1 -20.53 0.13 -13.91
C ARG A 1 -21.35 1.26 -13.30
N GLY A 2 -20.73 2.35 -12.82
CA GLY A 2 -21.47 3.48 -12.24
C GLY A 2 -22.04 3.18 -10.85
N ASP A 3 -21.48 2.21 -10.12
CA ASP A 3 -21.93 1.84 -8.76
C ASP A 3 -21.42 2.82 -7.68
N ALA A 4 -20.57 3.78 -8.06
CA ALA A 4 -20.02 4.82 -7.21
C ALA A 4 -19.83 6.11 -8.01
N ASP A 5 -19.84 7.25 -7.32
CA ASP A 5 -19.68 8.59 -7.94
C ASP A 5 -18.22 9.06 -7.94
N VAL A 6 -17.44 8.62 -6.94
CA VAL A 6 -16.04 8.97 -6.72
C VAL A 6 -15.26 7.76 -6.24
N LEU A 7 -13.99 7.68 -6.64
CA LEU A 7 -13.05 6.66 -6.19
C LEU A 7 -11.95 7.33 -5.37
N LEU A 8 -11.62 6.78 -4.20
CA LEU A 8 -10.43 7.10 -3.43
C LEU A 8 -9.59 5.82 -3.33
N VAL A 9 -8.54 5.73 -4.13
CA VAL A 9 -7.75 4.51 -4.38
C VAL A 9 -6.27 4.82 -4.27
N HIS A 10 -5.41 3.80 -4.36
CA HIS A 10 -3.97 3.92 -4.06
C HIS A 10 -3.13 3.07 -5.03
N SER A 11 -3.39 3.22 -6.33
CA SER A 11 -2.66 2.51 -7.37
C SER A 11 -2.51 3.41 -8.58
N ARG A 12 -1.47 4.26 -8.56
CA ARG A 12 -1.28 5.32 -9.55
C ARG A 12 -1.36 4.81 -10.99
N LYS A 13 -0.72 3.68 -11.30
CA LYS A 13 -0.79 3.08 -12.63
C LYS A 13 -2.23 2.70 -13.04
N ALA A 14 -2.98 2.06 -12.15
CA ALA A 14 -4.37 1.69 -12.43
C ALA A 14 -5.31 2.91 -12.51
N GLU A 15 -5.02 3.96 -11.73
CA GLU A 15 -5.71 5.25 -11.80
C GLU A 15 -5.51 5.91 -13.17
N ASP A 16 -4.26 6.01 -13.63
CA ASP A 16 -3.93 6.61 -14.91
C ASP A 16 -4.59 5.84 -16.07
N GLU A 17 -4.51 4.50 -16.06
CA GLU A 17 -5.20 3.63 -17.02
C GLU A 17 -6.73 3.81 -16.98
N PHE A 18 -7.33 3.96 -15.80
CA PHE A 18 -8.77 4.15 -15.64
C PHE A 18 -9.25 5.49 -16.22
N VAL A 19 -8.46 6.54 -16.06
CA VAL A 19 -8.71 7.87 -16.66
C VAL A 19 -8.49 7.84 -18.17
N GLU A 20 -7.39 7.23 -18.64
CA GLU A 20 -7.08 7.10 -20.08
C GLU A 20 -8.17 6.33 -20.83
N GLN A 21 -8.71 5.27 -20.21
CA GLN A 21 -9.84 4.52 -20.76
C GLN A 21 -11.17 5.28 -20.68
N GLY A 22 -11.19 6.50 -20.11
CA GLY A 22 -12.33 7.40 -20.06
C GLY A 22 -13.38 7.02 -19.02
N TYR A 23 -13.05 6.16 -18.03
CA TYR A 23 -13.99 5.80 -16.97
C TYR A 23 -14.01 6.80 -15.81
N GLY A 24 -12.94 7.57 -15.65
CA GLY A 24 -12.82 8.61 -14.63
C GLY A 24 -12.31 9.92 -15.19
N VAL A 25 -12.52 11.00 -14.45
CA VAL A 25 -12.10 12.37 -14.76
C VAL A 25 -11.64 13.07 -13.47
N ASN A 26 -10.92 14.19 -13.62
CA ASN A 26 -10.46 15.04 -12.52
C ASN A 26 -9.67 14.31 -11.42
N ARG A 27 -8.75 13.42 -11.83
CA ARG A 27 -7.89 12.70 -10.90
C ARG A 27 -6.95 13.67 -10.18
N ARG A 28 -6.92 13.64 -8.84
CA ARG A 28 -6.02 14.46 -8.00
C ARG A 28 -5.24 13.58 -7.01
N ASP A 29 -3.99 13.97 -6.74
CA ASP A 29 -3.23 13.46 -5.58
C ASP A 29 -3.86 14.01 -4.29
N VAL A 30 -3.85 13.22 -3.23
CA VAL A 30 -4.53 13.56 -1.96
C VAL A 30 -3.58 13.45 -0.78
N MET A 31 -2.99 12.28 -0.60
CA MET A 31 -2.16 11.93 0.54
C MET A 31 -1.37 10.66 0.21
N TYR A 32 -0.42 10.29 1.05
CA TYR A 32 0.16 8.96 1.02
C TYR A 32 0.23 8.37 2.42
N ASN A 33 0.18 7.05 2.50
CA ASN A 33 0.67 6.33 3.67
C ASN A 33 1.92 5.53 3.29
N PHE A 34 2.39 4.74 4.25
CA PHE A 34 3.62 3.99 4.13
C PHE A 34 3.33 2.49 4.16
N PHE A 35 4.08 1.74 3.35
CA PHE A 35 4.33 0.35 3.61
C PHE A 35 5.58 0.19 4.48
N PHE A 36 5.58 -0.86 5.28
CA PHE A 36 6.73 -1.35 6.02
C PHE A 36 7.06 -2.75 5.57
N LEU A 37 8.36 -3.04 5.44
CA LEU A 37 8.81 -4.41 5.43
C LEU A 37 9.01 -4.83 6.88
N VAL A 38 8.34 -5.89 7.29
CA VAL A 38 8.42 -6.42 8.64
C VAL A 38 8.95 -7.84 8.61
N GLY A 39 9.61 -8.25 9.70
CA GLY A 39 10.20 -9.57 9.81
C GLY A 39 10.49 -9.99 11.25
N PRO A 40 11.14 -11.15 11.43
CA PRO A 40 11.58 -11.65 12.72
C PRO A 40 12.48 -10.67 13.48
N LYS A 41 12.46 -10.74 14.82
CA LYS A 41 13.29 -9.87 15.67
C LYS A 41 14.79 -10.07 15.47
N ASP A 42 15.21 -11.29 15.20
CA ASP A 42 16.60 -11.66 14.92
C ASP A 42 17.04 -11.33 13.49
N ASP A 43 16.11 -11.00 12.59
CA ASP A 43 16.37 -10.54 11.21
C ASP A 43 17.43 -11.39 10.49
N PRO A 44 17.16 -12.70 10.25
CA PRO A 44 18.14 -13.63 9.67
C PRO A 44 18.64 -13.24 8.27
N ALA A 45 17.88 -12.42 7.52
CA ALA A 45 18.27 -11.89 6.22
C ALA A 45 19.05 -10.57 6.33
N LYS A 46 19.21 -10.00 7.53
CA LYS A 46 19.87 -8.72 7.81
C LYS A 46 19.27 -7.56 7.01
N VAL A 47 17.96 -7.56 6.85
CA VAL A 47 17.23 -6.54 6.10
C VAL A 47 17.41 -5.17 6.75
N ALA A 48 17.47 -5.09 8.08
CA ALA A 48 17.67 -3.83 8.79
C ALA A 48 19.03 -3.17 8.54
N GLU A 49 20.01 -3.90 8.00
CA GLU A 49 21.33 -3.37 7.62
C GLU A 49 21.36 -2.89 6.15
N THR A 50 20.28 -3.12 5.39
CA THR A 50 20.19 -2.73 3.99
C THR A 50 19.86 -1.25 3.83
N LYS A 51 20.19 -0.70 2.65
CA LYS A 51 20.10 0.74 2.39
C LYS A 51 18.75 1.18 1.83
N ASP A 52 18.08 0.29 1.12
CA ASP A 52 16.90 0.58 0.32
C ASP A 52 16.07 -0.70 0.11
N ALA A 53 14.87 -0.52 -0.44
CA ALA A 53 13.94 -1.61 -0.70
C ALA A 53 14.53 -2.67 -1.64
N VAL A 54 15.31 -2.28 -2.65
CA VAL A 54 15.92 -3.23 -3.59
C VAL A 54 16.92 -4.13 -2.88
N ALA A 55 17.79 -3.56 -2.05
CA ALA A 55 18.76 -4.30 -1.26
C ALA A 55 18.05 -5.23 -0.25
N ALA A 56 16.96 -4.79 0.37
CA ALA A 56 16.15 -5.61 1.26
C ALA A 56 15.54 -6.83 0.55
N MET A 57 14.91 -6.64 -0.62
CA MET A 57 14.32 -7.74 -1.38
C MET A 57 15.39 -8.74 -1.84
N ASN A 58 16.57 -8.26 -2.26
CA ASN A 58 17.71 -9.12 -2.59
C ASN A 58 18.17 -9.93 -1.38
N ALA A 59 18.34 -9.30 -0.21
CA ALA A 59 18.79 -9.98 1.00
C ALA A 59 17.85 -11.11 1.44
N ILE A 60 16.53 -10.91 1.34
CA ILE A 60 15.52 -11.94 1.62
C ILE A 60 15.65 -13.11 0.62
N ALA A 61 15.76 -12.82 -0.67
CA ALA A 61 15.86 -13.85 -1.70
C ALA A 61 17.17 -14.65 -1.63
N GLU A 62 18.30 -13.98 -1.39
CA GLU A 62 19.63 -14.61 -1.29
C GLU A 62 19.75 -15.51 -0.05
N SER A 63 19.23 -15.04 1.09
CA SER A 63 19.17 -15.85 2.31
C SER A 63 18.11 -16.96 2.25
N LYS A 64 17.22 -16.93 1.25
CA LYS A 64 16.03 -17.79 1.13
C LYS A 64 15.17 -17.74 2.39
N SER A 65 15.14 -16.58 3.05
CA SER A 65 14.26 -16.37 4.19
C SER A 65 12.81 -16.38 3.72
N THR A 66 11.92 -16.98 4.52
CA THR A 66 10.51 -17.08 4.13
C THR A 66 9.89 -15.70 3.99
N PHE A 67 9.14 -15.48 2.91
CA PHE A 67 8.36 -14.30 2.64
C PHE A 67 6.91 -14.70 2.42
N ILE A 68 6.00 -14.11 3.19
CA ILE A 68 4.56 -14.34 3.05
C ILE A 68 3.95 -13.20 2.22
N SER A 69 3.50 -13.54 1.03
CA SER A 69 2.73 -12.68 0.14
C SER A 69 1.24 -12.79 0.43
N ARG A 70 0.53 -11.68 0.27
CA ARG A 70 -0.94 -11.63 0.27
C ARG A 70 -1.55 -12.53 -0.80
N GLY A 71 -0.99 -12.55 -2.02
CA GLY A 71 -1.48 -13.38 -3.13
C GLY A 71 -2.94 -13.12 -3.55
N ASP A 72 -3.49 -11.92 -3.34
CA ASP A 72 -4.93 -11.63 -3.43
C ASP A 72 -5.31 -10.51 -4.41
N GLU A 73 -4.38 -10.11 -5.28
CA GLU A 73 -4.50 -8.99 -6.24
C GLU A 73 -4.86 -7.61 -5.63
N SER A 74 -4.72 -7.46 -4.31
CA SER A 74 -4.90 -6.17 -3.62
C SER A 74 -3.81 -5.15 -3.95
N GLY A 75 -4.00 -3.90 -3.52
CA GLY A 75 -2.98 -2.86 -3.61
C GLY A 75 -1.65 -3.26 -2.96
N THR A 76 -1.69 -3.91 -1.79
CA THR A 76 -0.48 -4.44 -1.13
C THR A 76 0.20 -5.52 -1.96
N HIS A 77 -0.56 -6.48 -2.51
CA HIS A 77 0.01 -7.53 -3.37
C HIS A 77 0.65 -6.94 -4.63
N LYS A 78 0.01 -5.97 -5.27
CA LYS A 78 0.58 -5.27 -6.44
C LYS A 78 1.86 -4.53 -6.09
N LYS A 79 1.87 -3.82 -4.96
CA LYS A 79 3.05 -3.11 -4.48
C LYS A 79 4.22 -4.05 -4.23
N GLU A 80 3.96 -5.17 -3.58
CA GLU A 80 4.95 -6.20 -3.32
C GLU A 80 5.53 -6.77 -4.62
N LYS A 81 4.69 -7.10 -5.62
CA LYS A 81 5.12 -7.50 -6.96
C LYS A 81 5.99 -6.44 -7.64
N ASP A 82 5.66 -5.16 -7.49
CA ASP A 82 6.46 -4.06 -8.02
C ASP A 82 7.85 -3.98 -7.37
N LEU A 83 7.96 -4.26 -6.06
CA LEU A 83 9.25 -4.31 -5.35
C LEU A 83 10.12 -5.48 -5.81
N TRP A 84 9.54 -6.68 -5.98
CA TRP A 84 10.25 -7.83 -6.55
C TRP A 84 10.77 -7.55 -7.95
N LYS A 85 9.92 -6.95 -8.79
CA LYS A 85 10.29 -6.53 -10.14
C LYS A 85 11.40 -5.48 -10.14
N LEU A 86 11.34 -4.49 -9.24
CA LEU A 86 12.37 -3.46 -9.10
C LEU A 86 13.73 -4.09 -8.71
N ALA A 87 13.70 -5.15 -7.89
CA ALA A 87 14.89 -5.93 -7.54
C ALA A 87 15.29 -6.96 -8.63
N ASN A 88 14.55 -7.04 -9.73
CA ASN A 88 14.75 -8.02 -10.81
C ASN A 88 14.70 -9.48 -10.33
N ILE A 89 13.79 -9.79 -9.41
CA ILE A 89 13.58 -11.11 -8.82
C ILE A 89 12.20 -11.63 -9.23
N GLU A 90 12.14 -12.88 -9.67
CA GLU A 90 10.89 -13.63 -9.86
C GLU A 90 10.71 -14.62 -8.70
N PRO A 91 9.91 -14.28 -7.68
CA PRO A 91 9.75 -15.12 -6.49
C PRO A 91 8.73 -16.26 -6.71
N GLN A 92 7.92 -16.21 -7.77
CA GLN A 92 6.89 -17.23 -8.00
C GLN A 92 7.51 -18.62 -8.17
N GLY A 93 6.94 -19.60 -7.46
CA GLY A 93 7.42 -20.98 -7.46
C GLY A 93 8.69 -21.23 -6.65
N LYS A 94 9.23 -20.24 -5.93
CA LYS A 94 10.33 -20.46 -4.97
C LYS A 94 9.77 -20.96 -3.64
N GLU A 95 10.44 -21.92 -3.01
CA GLU A 95 10.00 -22.51 -1.73
C GLU A 95 9.89 -21.49 -0.59
N TRP A 96 10.71 -20.44 -0.62
CA TRP A 96 10.72 -19.37 0.38
C TRP A 96 9.62 -18.32 0.17
N TYR A 97 8.91 -18.32 -0.97
CA TYR A 97 7.86 -17.36 -1.27
C TYR A 97 6.48 -18.04 -1.20
N LYS A 98 5.62 -17.59 -0.28
CA LYS A 98 4.32 -18.21 -0.01
C LYS A 98 3.19 -17.23 -0.21
N GLU A 99 2.28 -17.55 -1.12
CA GLU A 99 1.06 -16.77 -1.36
C GLU A 99 -0.10 -17.35 -0.54
N VAL A 100 -0.74 -16.51 0.28
CA VAL A 100 -1.80 -17.00 1.18
C VAL A 100 -3.21 -16.78 0.66
N GLY A 101 -3.41 -15.84 -0.28
CA GLY A 101 -4.73 -15.49 -0.82
C GLY A 101 -5.67 -14.87 0.23
N GLN A 102 -5.11 -14.19 1.24
CA GLN A 102 -5.86 -13.65 2.39
C GLN A 102 -5.58 -12.16 2.60
N GLY A 103 -6.41 -11.52 3.42
CA GLY A 103 -6.25 -10.12 3.80
C GLY A 103 -5.07 -9.87 4.75
N MET A 104 -4.66 -8.60 4.87
CA MET A 104 -3.41 -8.19 5.54
C MET A 104 -3.27 -8.67 6.99
N GLY A 105 -4.35 -8.65 7.77
CA GLY A 105 -4.29 -9.11 9.16
C GLY A 105 -3.92 -10.60 9.26
N ALA A 106 -4.44 -11.45 8.38
CA ALA A 106 -4.13 -12.88 8.39
C ALA A 106 -2.73 -13.17 7.83
N THR A 107 -2.33 -12.47 6.77
CA THR A 107 -0.95 -12.53 6.23
C THR A 107 0.09 -12.14 7.28
N LEU A 108 -0.16 -11.07 8.04
CA LEU A 108 0.76 -10.64 9.10
C LEU A 108 0.84 -11.65 10.26
N THR A 109 -0.29 -12.23 10.67
CA THR A 109 -0.31 -13.28 11.69
C THR A 109 0.48 -14.51 11.24
N MET A 110 0.31 -14.95 9.99
CA MET A 110 1.05 -16.08 9.45
C MET A 110 2.55 -15.78 9.34
N ALA A 111 2.92 -14.58 8.88
CA ALA A 111 4.32 -14.17 8.85
C ALA A 111 4.96 -14.20 10.24
N ASN A 112 4.22 -13.78 11.27
CA ASN A 112 4.65 -13.89 12.66
C ASN A 112 4.83 -15.35 13.12
N GLU A 113 3.86 -16.22 12.85
CA GLU A 113 3.89 -17.63 13.26
C GLU A 113 5.04 -18.41 12.58
N GLU A 114 5.33 -18.09 11.32
CA GLU A 114 6.38 -18.75 10.55
C GLU A 114 7.77 -18.13 10.72
N GLY A 115 7.89 -17.01 11.43
CA GLY A 115 9.15 -16.26 11.49
C GLY A 115 9.59 -15.78 10.10
N ALA A 116 8.65 -15.24 9.33
CA ALA A 116 8.82 -14.83 7.95
C ALA A 116 8.76 -13.31 7.78
N TYR A 117 9.22 -12.83 6.63
CA TYR A 117 9.09 -11.44 6.21
C TYR A 117 7.75 -11.22 5.49
N THR A 118 7.21 -10.01 5.55
CA THR A 118 6.05 -9.61 4.74
C THR A 118 6.00 -8.10 4.56
N LEU A 119 5.31 -7.65 3.51
CA LEU A 119 4.99 -6.24 3.29
C LEU A 119 3.64 -5.91 3.95
N VAL A 120 3.59 -4.86 4.75
CA VAL A 120 2.36 -4.45 5.48
C VAL A 120 2.15 -2.95 5.40
N ASP A 121 0.91 -2.49 5.27
CA ASP A 121 0.60 -1.05 5.36
C ASP A 121 0.68 -0.58 6.82
N SER A 122 1.11 0.67 7.01
CA SER A 122 1.24 1.32 8.32
C SER A 122 -0.02 1.24 9.18
N GLY A 123 -1.21 1.39 8.60
CA GLY A 123 -2.49 1.30 9.32
C GLY A 123 -2.73 -0.10 9.92
N THR A 124 -2.44 -1.15 9.15
CA THR A 124 -2.49 -2.53 9.65
C THR A 124 -1.39 -2.79 10.67
N TRP A 125 -0.15 -2.36 10.42
CA TRP A 125 0.95 -2.54 11.36
C TRP A 125 0.62 -1.97 12.75
N TYR A 126 0.21 -0.70 12.82
CA TYR A 126 -0.10 -0.06 14.11
C TYR A 126 -1.35 -0.64 14.82
N ALA A 127 -2.18 -1.41 14.11
CA ALA A 127 -3.31 -2.13 14.69
C ALA A 127 -2.95 -3.54 15.20
N TYR A 128 -1.81 -4.09 14.77
CA TYR A 128 -1.39 -5.46 15.04
C TYR A 128 -0.04 -5.59 15.74
N GLN A 129 0.80 -4.54 15.79
CA GLN A 129 2.17 -4.60 16.32
C GLN A 129 2.24 -5.15 17.75
N ASP A 130 1.24 -4.88 18.60
CA ASP A 130 1.19 -5.40 19.98
C ASP A 130 0.73 -6.87 20.07
N LYS A 131 0.28 -7.45 18.95
CA LYS A 131 -0.23 -8.83 18.83
C LYS A 131 0.75 -9.77 18.14
N VAL A 132 1.86 -9.24 17.62
CA VAL A 132 2.88 -10.01 16.89
C VAL A 132 4.25 -9.78 17.52
N ASN A 133 5.13 -10.77 17.39
CA ASN A 133 6.52 -10.71 17.84
C ASN A 133 7.47 -10.40 16.67
N MET A 134 7.14 -9.39 15.88
CA MET A 134 7.90 -8.96 14.71
C MET A 134 8.45 -7.54 14.91
N LYS A 135 9.31 -7.08 14.01
CA LYS A 135 9.77 -5.69 13.96
C LYS A 135 9.68 -5.14 12.54
N ILE A 136 9.60 -3.82 12.41
CA ILE A 136 9.90 -3.13 11.16
C ILE A 136 11.40 -3.35 10.88
N VAL A 137 11.70 -3.92 9.71
CA VAL A 137 13.08 -4.12 9.23
C VAL A 137 13.45 -3.13 8.13
N LEU A 138 12.46 -2.53 7.46
CA LEU A 138 12.69 -1.41 6.54
C LEU A 138 11.47 -0.48 6.49
N GLU A 139 11.73 0.82 6.57
CA GLU A 139 10.76 1.90 6.38
C GLU A 139 11.44 3.13 5.75
N GLY A 140 10.64 4.10 5.29
CA GLY A 140 11.14 5.41 4.82
C GLY A 140 11.68 5.44 3.40
N ASP A 141 11.90 4.29 2.75
CA ASP A 141 12.25 4.23 1.34
C ASP A 141 11.11 4.80 0.47
N PRO A 142 11.37 5.70 -0.50
CA PRO A 142 10.33 6.22 -1.40
C PRO A 142 9.57 5.13 -2.18
N ALA A 143 10.23 4.01 -2.48
CA ALA A 143 9.60 2.85 -3.08
C ALA A 143 8.59 2.17 -2.15
N LEU A 144 8.54 2.51 -0.85
CA LEU A 144 7.50 2.05 0.09
C LEU A 144 6.35 3.04 0.27
N PHE A 145 6.37 4.19 -0.40
CA PHE A 145 5.24 5.12 -0.36
C PHE A 145 4.03 4.53 -1.10
N ASN A 146 2.86 4.82 -0.57
CA ASN A 146 1.58 4.36 -1.07
C ASN A 146 0.65 5.57 -1.29
N PRO A 147 0.78 6.23 -2.45
CA PRO A 147 0.02 7.44 -2.76
C PRO A 147 -1.45 7.10 -3.01
N TYR A 148 -2.33 7.98 -2.54
CA TYR A 148 -3.76 7.93 -2.76
C TYR A 148 -4.17 8.98 -3.78
N GLY A 149 -4.97 8.55 -4.75
CA GLY A 149 -5.64 9.41 -5.71
C GLY A 149 -7.15 9.41 -5.51
N VAL A 150 -7.76 10.58 -5.74
CA VAL A 150 -9.21 10.72 -5.85
C VAL A 150 -9.62 10.96 -7.30
N ILE A 151 -10.67 10.28 -7.78
CA ILE A 151 -11.13 10.32 -9.18
C ILE A 151 -12.66 10.41 -9.22
N ALA A 152 -13.21 11.38 -9.94
CA ALA A 152 -14.64 11.41 -10.22
C ALA A 152 -14.96 10.41 -11.34
N VAL A 153 -16.06 9.66 -11.19
CA VAL A 153 -16.53 8.77 -12.27
C VAL A 153 -17.06 9.62 -13.44
N ASN A 154 -16.71 9.24 -14.66
CA ASN A 154 -17.02 10.02 -15.85
C ASN A 154 -18.56 10.10 -16.10
N PRO A 155 -19.18 11.29 -16.00
CA PRO A 155 -20.63 11.44 -16.21
C PRO A 155 -21.05 11.21 -17.66
N GLU A 156 -20.16 11.37 -18.65
CA GLU A 156 -20.48 11.08 -20.06
C GLU A 156 -20.73 9.59 -20.28
N LYS A 157 -19.97 8.72 -19.59
CA LYS A 157 -20.18 7.26 -19.64
C LYS A 157 -21.25 6.78 -18.68
N HIS A 158 -21.42 7.46 -17.55
CA HIS A 158 -22.36 7.09 -16.50
C HIS A 158 -23.24 8.29 -16.10
N PRO A 159 -24.31 8.59 -16.87
CA PRO A 159 -25.09 9.83 -16.69
C PRO A 159 -25.79 9.99 -15.34
N ASN A 160 -25.96 8.90 -14.59
CA ASN A 160 -26.66 8.89 -13.31
C ASN A 160 -25.75 9.15 -12.10
N VAL A 161 -24.43 9.27 -12.30
CA VAL A 161 -23.51 9.55 -11.19
C VAL A 161 -23.71 10.98 -10.69
N ALA A 162 -23.59 11.17 -9.38
CA ALA A 162 -23.68 12.45 -8.72
C ALA A 162 -22.39 13.27 -8.90
N TYR A 163 -22.07 13.62 -10.15
CA TYR A 163 -20.79 14.26 -10.51
C TYR A 163 -20.51 15.55 -9.72
N ASN A 164 -21.51 16.41 -9.50
CA ASN A 164 -21.31 17.63 -8.72
C ASN A 164 -20.97 17.34 -7.25
N ALA A 165 -21.56 16.28 -6.67
CA ALA A 165 -21.23 15.85 -5.32
C ALA A 165 -19.82 15.22 -5.25
N ALA A 166 -19.45 14.44 -6.26
CA ALA A 166 -18.08 13.91 -6.40
C ALA A 166 -17.04 15.04 -6.48
N MET A 167 -17.31 16.08 -7.28
CA MET A 167 -16.44 17.24 -7.37
C MET A 167 -16.36 18.04 -6.07
N ALA A 168 -17.48 18.25 -5.38
CA ALA A 168 -17.48 18.90 -4.07
C ALA A 168 -16.63 18.12 -3.05
N PHE A 169 -16.70 16.78 -3.07
CA PHE A 169 -15.84 15.94 -2.22
C PHE A 169 -14.36 16.03 -2.62
N ILE A 170 -14.04 16.01 -3.92
CA ILE A 170 -12.67 16.17 -4.42
C ILE A 170 -12.11 17.53 -3.99
N GLU A 171 -12.87 18.61 -4.14
CA GLU A 171 -12.47 19.95 -3.72
C GLU A 171 -12.22 20.02 -2.22
N PHE A 172 -13.13 19.45 -1.42
CA PHE A 172 -12.97 19.38 0.04
C PHE A 172 -11.72 18.60 0.43
N ILE A 173 -11.54 17.37 -0.07
CA ILE A 173 -10.43 16.50 0.36
C ILE A 173 -9.06 17.04 -0.06
N THR A 174 -8.99 17.81 -1.15
CA THR A 174 -7.76 18.50 -1.60
C THR A 174 -7.61 19.93 -1.07
N SER A 175 -8.58 20.44 -0.29
CA SER A 175 -8.51 21.79 0.29
C SER A 175 -7.55 21.86 1.49
N GLU A 176 -7.16 23.07 1.91
CA GLU A 176 -6.38 23.28 3.14
C GLU A 176 -7.05 22.63 4.36
N GLU A 177 -8.38 22.71 4.47
CA GLU A 177 -9.14 22.09 5.56
C GLU A 177 -9.05 20.56 5.50
N GLY A 178 -9.33 19.96 4.34
CA GLY A 178 -9.26 18.50 4.17
C GLY A 178 -7.87 17.95 4.40
N GLN A 179 -6.84 18.61 3.85
CA GLN A 179 -5.44 18.23 4.02
C GLN A 179 -4.98 18.36 5.49
N LYS A 180 -5.47 19.38 6.22
CA LYS A 180 -5.23 19.51 7.66
C LYS A 180 -5.86 18.34 8.43
N ILE A 181 -7.13 18.01 8.16
CA ILE A 181 -7.82 16.87 8.79
C ILE A 181 -7.04 15.57 8.54
N ILE A 182 -6.57 15.35 7.32
CA ILE A 182 -5.76 14.18 6.95
C ILE A 182 -4.45 14.15 7.76
N GLY A 183 -3.70 15.25 7.79
CA GLY A 183 -2.43 15.32 8.50
C GLY A 183 -2.54 15.19 10.02
N GLU A 184 -3.67 15.60 10.59
CA GLU A 184 -3.94 15.48 12.03
C GLU A 184 -4.51 14.11 12.43
N TYR A 185 -4.95 13.29 11.46
CA TYR A 185 -5.53 11.99 11.75
C TYR A 185 -4.49 11.01 12.32
N LYS A 186 -4.81 10.49 13.51
CA LYS A 186 -3.97 9.53 14.22
C LYS A 186 -4.77 8.31 14.64
N LYS A 187 -4.08 7.17 14.65
CA LYS A 187 -4.58 5.92 15.26
C LYS A 187 -3.52 5.40 16.23
N ASN A 188 -3.93 5.12 17.47
CA ASN A 188 -3.03 4.69 18.54
C ASN A 188 -1.83 5.64 18.74
N GLY A 189 -2.02 6.95 18.52
CA GLY A 189 -0.97 7.97 18.63
C GLY A 189 -0.09 8.15 17.40
N TYR A 190 -0.19 7.26 16.40
CA TYR A 190 0.60 7.32 15.16
C TYR A 190 -0.14 8.09 14.07
N GLN A 191 0.57 8.99 13.38
CA GLN A 191 0.09 9.61 12.16
C GLN A 191 0.06 8.57 11.05
N LEU A 192 -1.08 8.41 10.38
CA LEU A 192 -1.27 7.36 9.38
C LEU A 192 -1.09 7.86 7.94
N PHE A 193 -1.27 9.15 7.70
CA PHE A 193 -1.23 9.74 6.37
C PHE A 193 -0.44 11.04 6.39
N VAL A 194 0.26 11.29 5.29
CA VAL A 194 0.89 12.58 5.01
C VAL A 194 0.11 13.24 3.88
N PRO A 195 -0.47 14.44 4.09
CA PRO A 195 -1.16 15.17 3.04
C PRO A 195 -0.18 15.56 1.92
N ASP A 196 -0.58 15.42 0.66
CA ASP A 196 0.26 15.73 -0.51
C ASP A 196 -0.49 16.41 -1.67
N ALA A 197 -1.74 16.83 -1.46
CA ALA A 197 -2.51 17.47 -2.51
C ALA A 197 -1.81 18.76 -2.99
N LYS A 198 -1.85 18.96 -4.31
CA LYS A 198 -1.28 20.13 -5.00
C LYS A 198 -2.35 21.08 -5.49
#